data_AF-A0A369Q4E1-F1
#
_entry.id   AF-A0A369Q4E1-F1
#
_cell.length_a   1.000
_cell.length_b   1.000
_cell.length_c   1.000
_cell.angle_alpha   90.00
_cell.angle_beta   90.00
_cell.angle_gamma   90.00
#
_symmetry.space_group_name_H-M   'P 1'
#
loop_
_entity.id
_entity.type
_entity.pdbx_description
1 polymer ?
#
loop_
_entity_poly.entity_id
_entity_poly.type
_entity_poly.pdbx_seq_one_letter_code
_entity_poly.pdbx_strand_id
1 'polypeptide(L)' 'MEELIDLLNLFLGKRVESIKQKGPAEIEITVNKIEDVEGLSEELKAHIVEIIDENTLAKISFVTSDGQEIDSFSLNQ' A
#
# COMPACT_ATOMS: atom_id res chain seq x y z
N MET A 1 1.66 4.35 -11.96
CA MET A 1 2.37 4.42 -10.66
C MET A 1 2.06 5.69 -9.90
N GLU A 2 2.21 6.87 -10.50
CA GLU A 2 1.82 8.14 -9.87
C GLU A 2 0.34 8.12 -9.43
N GLU A 3 -0.57 7.73 -10.33
CA GLU A 3 -2.00 7.56 -10.01
C GLU A 3 -2.28 6.57 -8.87
N LEU A 4 -1.50 5.48 -8.80
CA LEU A 4 -1.62 4.49 -7.73
C LEU A 4 -1.19 5.09 -6.39
N ILE A 5 -0.11 5.87 -6.36
CA ILE A 5 0.36 6.56 -5.16
C ILE A 5 -0.67 7.62 -4.72
N ASP A 6 -1.28 8.34 -5.64
CA ASP A 6 -2.33 9.31 -5.34
C ASP A 6 -3.59 8.64 -4.76
N LEU A 7 -4.01 7.50 -5.33
CA LEU A 7 -5.11 6.69 -4.79
C LEU A 7 -4.80 6.19 -3.37
N LEU A 8 -3.58 5.70 -3.16
CA LEU A 8 -3.13 5.25 -1.84
C LEU A 8 -3.11 6.39 -0.83
N ASN A 9 -2.63 7.57 -1.22
CA ASN A 9 -2.65 8.76 -0.37
C ASN A 9 -4.09 9.18 -0.02
N LEU A 10 -5.03 9.09 -0.98
CA LEU A 10 -6.43 9.43 -0.76
C LEU A 10 -7.10 8.45 0.22
N PHE A 11 -6.87 7.14 0.04
CA PHE A 11 -7.49 6.10 0.84
C PHE A 11 -6.92 6.04 2.25
N LEU A 12 -5.58 6.03 2.36
CA LEU A 12 -4.89 5.86 3.64
C LEU A 12 -4.81 7.16 4.42
N GLY A 13 -4.74 8.30 3.73
CA GLY A 13 -4.73 9.63 4.35
C GLY A 13 -3.74 9.73 5.50
N LYS A 14 -4.24 10.09 6.69
CA LYS A 14 -3.44 10.23 7.92
C LYS A 14 -3.21 8.91 8.69
N ARG A 15 -3.71 7.78 8.19
CA ARG A 15 -3.51 6.45 8.83
C ARG A 15 -2.06 5.98 8.70
N VAL A 16 -1.33 6.48 7.70
CA VAL A 16 0.05 6.08 7.39
C VAL A 16 0.97 7.28 7.50
N GLU A 17 2.24 7.05 7.83
CA GLU A 17 3.25 8.11 7.92
C GLU A 17 3.70 8.57 6.53
N SER A 18 3.95 7.63 5.64
CA SER A 18 4.45 7.94 4.31
C SER A 18 4.18 6.82 3.31
N ILE A 19 4.08 7.19 2.04
CA ILE A 19 3.93 6.30 0.91
C ILE A 19 5.05 6.64 -0.07
N LYS A 20 5.85 5.65 -0.44
CA LYS A 20 7.03 5.85 -1.30
C LYS A 20 7.15 4.74 -2.32
N GLN A 21 7.60 5.10 -3.51
CA GLN A 21 7.98 4.13 -4.51
C GLN A 21 9.40 3.61 -4.20
N LYS A 22 9.54 2.29 -4.04
CA LYS A 22 10.82 1.62 -3.78
C LYS A 22 11.48 1.08 -5.05
N GLY A 23 10.65 0.73 -6.04
CA GLY A 23 11.08 0.16 -7.31
C GLY A 23 10.08 0.39 -8.43
N PRO A 24 10.34 -0.13 -9.64
CA PRO A 24 9.49 0.11 -10.82
C PRO A 24 8.01 -0.28 -10.61
N ALA A 25 7.78 -1.30 -9.78
CA ALA A 25 6.47 -1.84 -9.44
C ALA A 25 6.37 -2.12 -7.92
N GLU A 26 7.07 -1.35 -7.09
CA GLU A 26 7.07 -1.56 -5.63
C GLU A 26 6.74 -0.28 -4.90
N ILE A 27 5.76 -0.35 -4.00
CA ILE A 27 5.35 0.71 -3.10
C ILE A 27 5.57 0.25 -1.67
N GLU A 28 6.16 1.14 -0.88
CA GLU A 28 6.36 0.99 0.54
C GLU A 28 5.47 1.98 1.29
N ILE A 29 4.69 1.48 2.24
CA ILE A 29 3.76 2.23 3.07
C ILE A 29 4.23 2.14 4.51
N THR A 30 4.73 3.25 5.04
CA THR A 30 5.19 3.33 6.43
C THR A 30 4.00 3.56 7.35
N VAL A 31 3.80 2.68 8.33
CA VAL A 31 2.71 2.76 9.30
C VAL A 31 3.23 3.06 10.70
N ASN A 32 2.58 3.99 11.40
CA ASN A 32 2.92 4.35 12.77
C ASN A 32 2.05 3.54 13.72
N LYS A 33 2.60 2.47 14.33
CA LYS A 33 1.94 1.67 15.38
C LYS A 33 0.41 1.51 15.15
N ILE A 34 0.04 1.00 13.98
CA ILE A 34 -1.34 0.60 13.73
C ILE A 34 -1.52 -0.75 14.39
N GLU A 35 -2.53 -0.90 15.26
CA GLU A 35 -2.81 -2.17 15.95
C GLU A 35 -3.30 -3.27 14.99
N ASP A 36 -3.84 -2.89 13.83
CA ASP A 36 -4.41 -3.80 12.83
C ASP A 36 -3.94 -3.46 11.39
N VAL A 37 -2.68 -3.78 11.09
CA VAL A 37 -2.10 -3.61 9.75
C VAL A 37 -2.68 -4.62 8.76
N GLU A 38 -2.98 -5.84 9.22
CA GLU A 38 -3.59 -6.89 8.39
C GLU A 38 -4.99 -6.47 7.90
N GLY A 39 -5.85 -5.98 8.80
CA GLY A 39 -7.17 -5.47 8.42
C GLY A 39 -7.10 -4.29 7.46
N LEU A 40 -6.17 -3.36 7.68
CA LEU A 40 -5.95 -2.23 6.75
C LEU A 40 -5.46 -2.70 5.36
N SER A 41 -4.61 -3.72 5.34
CA SER A 41 -4.09 -4.32 4.11
C SER A 41 -5.21 -5.00 3.32
N GLU A 42 -6.08 -5.76 3.98
CA GLU A 42 -7.25 -6.37 3.35
C GLU A 42 -8.26 -5.33 2.84
N GLU A 43 -8.57 -4.31 3.66
CA GLU A 43 -9.42 -3.17 3.25
C GLU A 43 -8.85 -2.48 2.00
N LEU A 44 -7.54 -2.21 2.00
CA LEU A 44 -6.89 -1.57 0.88
C LEU A 44 -6.92 -2.45 -0.36
N LYS A 45 -6.61 -3.74 -0.24
CA LYS A 45 -6.63 -4.68 -1.35
C LYS A 45 -8.03 -4.77 -1.96
N ALA A 46 -9.07 -4.87 -1.14
CA ALA A 46 -10.45 -4.89 -1.60
C ALA A 46 -10.82 -3.59 -2.34
N HIS A 47 -10.43 -2.43 -1.80
CA HIS A 47 -10.75 -1.15 -2.40
C HIS A 47 -10.00 -0.88 -3.71
N ILE A 48 -8.71 -1.21 -3.76
CA ILE A 48 -7.85 -0.82 -4.87
C ILE A 48 -8.06 -1.71 -6.10
N VAL A 49 -8.41 -2.99 -5.90
CA VAL A 49 -8.70 -3.94 -7.01
C VAL A 49 -9.93 -3.50 -7.81
N GLU A 50 -10.86 -2.76 -7.22
CA GLU A 50 -12.03 -2.22 -7.94
C GLU A 50 -11.71 -0.99 -8.80
N ILE A 51 -10.56 -0.34 -8.56
CA ILE A 51 -10.24 0.99 -9.11
C ILE A 51 -9.10 0.94 -10.12
N ILE A 52 -8.12 0.05 -9.91
CA ILE A 52 -6.95 -0.05 -10.79
C ILE A 52 -7.24 -0.86 -12.05
N ASP A 53 -6.52 -0.56 -13.13
CA ASP A 53 -6.53 -1.37 -14.34
C ASP A 53 -6.04 -2.79 -14.06
N GLU A 54 -6.64 -3.79 -14.69
CA GLU A 54 -6.29 -5.21 -14.58
C GLU A 54 -4.83 -5.52 -14.97
N ASN A 55 -4.17 -4.62 -15.71
CA ASN A 55 -2.76 -4.72 -16.09
C ASN A 55 -1.82 -4.02 -15.10
N THR A 56 -2.34 -3.38 -14.05
CA THR A 56 -1.52 -2.70 -13.05
C THR A 56 -0.81 -3.73 -12.18
N LEU A 57 0.49 -3.90 -12.39
CA LEU A 57 1.35 -4.76 -11.59
C LEU A 57 2.09 -3.91 -10.55
N ALA A 58 1.80 -4.12 -9.28
CA ALA A 58 2.53 -3.50 -8.18
C ALA A 58 2.52 -4.38 -6.93
N LYS A 59 3.65 -4.45 -6.23
CA LYS A 59 3.74 -4.96 -4.86
C LYS A 59 3.60 -3.79 -3.89
N ILE A 60 2.69 -3.92 -2.93
CA ILE A 60 2.49 -2.97 -1.84
C ILE A 60 2.97 -3.64 -0.55
N SER A 61 3.96 -3.05 0.11
CA SER A 61 4.49 -3.51 1.39
C SER A 61 4.19 -2.49 2.49
N PHE A 62 3.61 -2.95 3.59
CA PHE A 62 3.48 -2.17 4.82
C PHE A 62 4.71 -2.40 5.69
N VAL A 63 5.35 -1.32 6.11
CA VAL A 63 6.56 -1.36 6.91
C VAL A 63 6.42 -0.54 8.19
N THR A 64 7.10 -0.94 9.25
CA THR A 64 7.32 -0.08 10.43
C THR A 64 8.23 1.08 10.07
N SER A 65 8.29 2.10 10.93
CA SER A 65 9.24 3.22 10.80
C SER A 65 10.71 2.78 10.83
N ASP A 66 11.00 1.56 11.32
CA ASP A 66 12.34 0.93 11.30
C ASP A 66 12.62 0.19 9.97
N GLY A 67 11.67 0.17 9.04
CA GLY A 67 11.77 -0.48 7.74
C GLY A 67 11.48 -1.99 7.76
N GLN A 68 10.94 -2.52 8.85
CA GLN A 68 10.54 -3.92 8.94
C GLN A 68 9.21 -4.13 8.20
N GLU A 69 9.18 -5.01 7.21
CA GLU A 69 7.93 -5.43 6.56
C GLU A 69 7.03 -6.15 7.57
N ILE A 70 5.80 -5.66 7.70
CA ILE A 70 4.75 -6.21 8.56
C ILE A 70 3.84 -7.09 7.70
N ASP A 71 3.43 -6.57 6.54
CA ASP A 71 2.58 -7.27 5.59
C ASP A 71 2.87 -6.78 4.16
N SER A 72 2.51 -7.59 3.16
CA SER A 72 2.56 -7.17 1.77
C SER A 72 1.59 -7.94 0.87
N PHE A 73 1.13 -7.28 -0.19
CA PHE A 73 0.32 -7.90 -1.22
C PHE A 73 0.68 -7.39 -2.62
N SER A 74 0.39 -8.22 -3.62
CA SER A 74 0.55 -7.88 -5.03
C SER A 74 -0.80 -7.57 -5.68
N LEU A 75 -0.81 -6.58 -6.56
CA LEU A 75 -1.89 -6.30 -7.49
C LEU A 75 -1.76 -7.19 -8.73
N ASN A 76 -2.88 -7.78 -9.16
CA ASN A 76 -3.02 -8.57 -10.39
C ASN A 76 -1.97 -9.69 -10.58
N GLN A 77 -1.74 -10.50 -9.54
CA GLN A 77 -0.96 -11.76 -9.61
C GLN A 77 -1.83 -13.00 -9.46
#